data_AF-A0A2S8PLP4-F1
#
_entry.id   AF-A0A2S8PLP4-F1
#
_cell.length_a   1.000
_cell.length_b   1.000
_cell.length_c   1.000
_cell.angle_alpha   90.00
_cell.angle_beta   90.00
_cell.angle_gamma   90.00
#
_symmetry.space_group_name_H-M   'P 1'
#
loop_
_entity.id
_entity.type
_entity.pdbx_description
1 polymer ?
#
loop_
_entity_poly.entity_id
_entity_poly.type
_entity_poly.pdbx_seq_one_letter_code
_entity_poly.pdbx_strand_id
1 'polypeptide(L)'
;MKRTSKLQRSVSAVMLVSMLISAAAPLSYADGLNDQTAPVVTAEQVNDPTAPAADNSTNTETPQEDQQTQNTLQIDHQAPAEVSADQDFTVSAAITGTAAAGWSGVVKYAVDGNTEASVPLVQVEGKQDTYNAIIPAEALKGTILNYSITLLDEQSKVLQTISYSAPIKGSETEPGTGQDTVANISAGLPLLITEMVPDTANVAGVSADAYEYVEVYNNTDQNINFKDYSFFYNNKDNWTPVSGEDMIIPAHSPAVFWIMNENNKGETEEAFNENYGTSLVEGQNLFRINGGGGMANGSARTLSIKDSMGSIIVTASY
;
A
#
# COMPACT_ATOMS: atom_id res chain seq x y z
N MET A 1 -32.15 9.27 -15.44
CA MET A 1 -30.95 9.47 -14.61
C MET A 1 -30.89 8.37 -13.56
N LYS A 2 -30.06 7.35 -13.76
CA LYS A 2 -29.85 6.29 -12.78
C LYS A 2 -28.89 6.82 -11.71
N ARG A 3 -29.39 7.03 -10.49
CA ARG A 3 -28.57 7.26 -9.29
C ARG A 3 -27.95 5.93 -8.92
N THR A 4 -26.67 5.75 -9.22
CA THR A 4 -25.86 4.69 -8.59
C THR A 4 -25.50 5.20 -7.20
N SER A 5 -25.99 4.54 -6.17
CA SER A 5 -25.58 4.79 -4.78
C SER A 5 -24.08 4.55 -4.68
N LYS A 6 -23.29 5.60 -4.41
CA LYS A 6 -21.89 5.44 -3.98
C LYS A 6 -21.92 4.58 -2.71
N LEU A 7 -21.25 3.43 -2.75
CA LEU A 7 -21.16 2.55 -1.57
C LEU A 7 -20.51 3.36 -0.43
N GLN A 8 -21.18 3.45 0.72
CA GLN A 8 -20.47 3.71 1.97
C GLN A 8 -19.57 2.48 2.20
N ARG A 9 -18.31 2.58 1.77
CA ARG A 9 -17.28 1.63 2.17
C ARG A 9 -16.92 2.02 3.59
N SER A 10 -17.35 1.20 4.56
CA SER A 10 -16.84 1.26 5.91
C SER A 10 -15.32 1.17 5.84
N VAL A 11 -14.62 2.10 6.49
CA VAL A 11 -13.19 2.03 6.76
C VAL A 11 -12.87 0.60 7.16
N SER A 12 -11.88 -0.03 6.52
CA SER A 12 -11.46 -1.35 6.95
C SER A 12 -11.03 -1.26 8.41
N ALA A 13 -11.78 -1.94 9.28
CA ALA A 13 -11.50 -2.12 10.69
C ALA A 13 -10.29 -3.06 10.90
N VAL A 14 -9.20 -2.82 10.18
CA VAL A 14 -7.91 -3.48 10.34
C VAL A 14 -6.94 -2.37 10.74
N MET A 15 -6.74 -2.26 12.06
CA MET A 15 -5.90 -1.29 12.81
C MET A 15 -6.55 -0.01 13.35
N LEU A 16 -7.86 -0.03 13.68
CA LEU A 16 -8.49 0.98 14.55
C LEU A 16 -8.88 0.43 15.95
N VAL A 17 -8.18 -0.60 16.44
CA VAL A 17 -8.34 -1.11 17.82
C VAL A 17 -7.00 -1.05 18.55
N SER A 18 -6.56 0.15 18.92
CA SER A 18 -5.59 0.40 20.00
C SER A 18 -5.62 1.87 20.43
N MET A 19 -6.82 2.45 20.60
CA MET A 19 -6.99 3.74 21.29
C MET A 19 -7.91 3.60 22.50
N LEU A 20 -7.67 2.58 23.33
CA LEU A 20 -8.15 2.57 24.72
C LEU A 20 -7.14 1.81 25.57
N ILE A 21 -6.45 2.52 26.47
CA ILE A 21 -6.23 2.20 27.88
C ILE A 21 -5.06 3.08 28.38
N SER A 22 -5.40 4.19 29.03
CA SER A 22 -4.62 4.70 30.17
C SER A 22 -5.51 5.58 31.04
N ALA A 23 -6.16 4.94 32.02
CA ALA A 23 -6.49 5.53 33.30
C ALA A 23 -6.88 4.39 34.25
N ALA A 24 -5.92 3.90 35.02
CA ALA A 24 -6.15 2.97 36.11
C ALA A 24 -6.53 3.73 37.39
N ALA A 25 -7.69 3.40 37.99
CA ALA A 25 -7.88 3.28 39.45
C ALA A 25 -9.24 2.59 39.73
N PRO A 26 -9.38 1.85 40.86
CA PRO A 26 -10.17 0.63 40.92
C PRO A 26 -11.47 0.76 41.74
N LEU A 27 -12.53 0.01 41.40
CA LEU A 27 -13.61 -0.30 42.34
C LEU A 27 -14.25 -1.69 42.10
N SER A 28 -13.91 -2.60 43.03
CA SER A 28 -14.75 -3.60 43.71
C SER A 28 -15.64 -4.61 42.96
N TYR A 29 -15.19 -5.86 43.00
CA TYR A 29 -15.90 -7.12 43.35
C TYR A 29 -17.40 -7.07 43.71
N ALA A 30 -18.19 -7.92 43.05
CA ALA A 30 -19.22 -8.76 43.68
C ALA A 30 -19.62 -9.97 42.79
N ASP A 31 -19.66 -11.15 43.41
CA ASP A 31 -19.99 -12.49 42.91
C ASP A 31 -21.44 -12.70 42.47
N GLY A 32 -21.68 -13.75 41.67
CA GLY A 32 -22.98 -14.45 41.63
C GLY A 32 -23.23 -15.41 40.45
N LEU A 33 -23.00 -16.71 40.67
CA LEU A 33 -23.33 -17.88 39.83
C LEU A 33 -24.77 -17.92 39.27
N ASN A 34 -25.02 -18.52 38.09
CA ASN A 34 -25.29 -19.97 37.94
C ASN A 34 -25.65 -20.42 36.49
N ASP A 35 -25.32 -21.68 36.25
CA ASP A 35 -25.44 -22.58 35.09
C ASP A 35 -26.87 -22.83 34.54
N GLN A 36 -27.03 -22.94 33.21
CA GLN A 36 -27.72 -24.05 32.52
C GLN A 36 -27.86 -23.90 30.97
N THR A 37 -27.24 -24.86 30.28
CA THR A 37 -27.51 -25.53 28.99
C THR A 37 -28.59 -25.05 27.99
N ALA A 38 -28.17 -25.05 26.72
CA ALA A 38 -28.91 -24.82 25.47
C ALA A 38 -30.07 -25.80 25.16
N PRO A 39 -30.88 -25.48 24.12
CA PRO A 39 -30.91 -26.38 22.96
C PRO A 39 -30.91 -25.68 21.58
N VAL A 40 -30.48 -26.45 20.58
CA VAL A 40 -30.50 -26.22 19.13
C VAL A 40 -31.83 -26.71 18.54
N VAL A 41 -32.45 -25.97 17.61
CA VAL A 41 -33.45 -26.51 16.65
C VAL A 41 -33.34 -25.82 15.28
N THR A 42 -33.16 -26.68 14.26
CA THR A 42 -33.18 -26.45 12.80
C THR A 42 -34.62 -26.27 12.28
N ALA A 43 -34.82 -25.53 11.18
CA ALA A 43 -36.07 -25.59 10.41
C ALA A 43 -35.82 -25.77 8.91
N GLU A 44 -36.55 -26.72 8.34
CA GLU A 44 -36.48 -27.30 6.98
C GLU A 44 -37.26 -26.52 5.91
N GLN A 45 -37.05 -27.00 4.67
CA GLN A 45 -37.67 -26.60 3.40
C GLN A 45 -39.17 -26.92 3.27
N VAL A 46 -39.82 -26.21 2.34
CA VAL A 46 -41.14 -26.57 1.80
C VAL A 46 -41.06 -26.61 0.27
N ASN A 47 -41.36 -27.77 -0.32
CA ASN A 47 -41.68 -27.98 -1.73
C ASN A 47 -43.19 -28.30 -1.83
N ASP A 48 -43.87 -27.80 -2.86
CA ASP A 48 -44.91 -28.57 -3.57
C ASP A 48 -45.10 -28.01 -5.02
N PRO A 49 -45.47 -28.85 -6.01
CA PRO A 49 -45.19 -28.65 -7.44
C PRO A 49 -46.43 -28.28 -8.26
N THR A 50 -46.22 -27.90 -9.54
CA THR A 50 -47.07 -28.38 -10.66
C THR A 50 -46.46 -28.01 -12.02
N ALA A 51 -46.33 -29.01 -12.89
CA ALA A 51 -46.15 -28.90 -14.34
C ALA A 51 -47.25 -29.73 -15.03
N PRO A 52 -47.72 -29.35 -16.24
CA PRO A 52 -47.40 -30.08 -17.48
C PRO A 52 -47.31 -29.13 -18.71
N ALA A 53 -46.82 -29.43 -19.93
CA ALA A 53 -46.20 -30.56 -20.63
C ALA A 53 -45.55 -30.06 -21.96
N ALA A 54 -44.64 -30.87 -22.53
CA ALA A 54 -44.15 -31.10 -23.92
C ALA A 54 -44.56 -30.13 -25.06
N ASP A 55 -43.83 -29.85 -26.16
CA ASP A 55 -42.79 -30.53 -26.97
C ASP A 55 -42.23 -29.48 -27.97
N ASN A 56 -40.97 -29.61 -28.41
CA ASN A 56 -40.53 -29.63 -29.81
C ASN A 56 -39.11 -29.06 -30.05
N SER A 57 -38.23 -30.00 -30.41
CA SER A 57 -36.95 -29.95 -31.12
C SER A 57 -36.57 -28.70 -31.93
N THR A 58 -35.31 -28.26 -31.79
CA THR A 58 -34.41 -27.98 -32.93
C THR A 58 -32.94 -27.88 -32.49
N ASN A 59 -32.06 -28.66 -33.14
CA ASN A 59 -30.61 -28.59 -33.01
C ASN A 59 -30.06 -27.29 -33.61
N THR A 60 -29.10 -26.63 -32.95
CA THR A 60 -27.98 -25.97 -33.63
C THR A 60 -26.78 -25.92 -32.69
N GLU A 61 -25.63 -26.30 -33.24
CA GLU A 61 -24.32 -26.50 -32.62
C GLU A 61 -23.88 -25.31 -31.73
N THR A 62 -23.39 -25.61 -30.53
CA THR A 62 -22.67 -24.64 -29.70
C THR A 62 -21.17 -24.77 -30.00
N PRO A 63 -20.46 -23.71 -30.40
CA PRO A 63 -19.00 -23.73 -30.52
C PRO A 63 -18.38 -24.02 -29.15
N GLN A 64 -17.42 -24.94 -29.11
CA GLN A 64 -16.44 -24.98 -28.02
C GLN A 64 -15.69 -23.64 -28.06
N GLU A 65 -16.05 -22.72 -27.17
CA GLU A 65 -15.13 -21.64 -26.77
C GLU A 65 -14.04 -22.29 -25.91
N ASP A 66 -12.86 -22.35 -26.51
CA ASP A 66 -11.60 -22.63 -25.84
C ASP A 66 -11.51 -21.80 -24.56
N GLN A 67 -11.40 -22.50 -23.42
CA GLN A 67 -10.91 -21.86 -22.21
C GLN A 67 -9.43 -21.51 -22.42
N GLN A 68 -9.16 -20.33 -22.97
CA GLN A 68 -7.87 -19.68 -22.77
C GLN A 68 -7.76 -19.33 -21.29
N THR A 69 -7.02 -20.16 -20.54
CA THR A 69 -6.40 -19.73 -19.30
C THR A 69 -5.54 -18.51 -19.63
N GLN A 70 -6.01 -17.31 -19.26
CA GLN A 70 -5.16 -16.12 -19.28
C GLN A 70 -4.05 -16.33 -18.26
N ASN A 71 -2.89 -16.82 -18.72
CA ASN A 71 -1.66 -16.78 -17.95
C ASN A 71 -1.22 -15.31 -17.85
N THR A 72 -1.76 -14.60 -16.85
CA THR A 72 -1.33 -13.25 -16.52
C THR A 72 0.10 -13.30 -15.98
N LEU A 73 1.01 -12.50 -16.53
CA LEU A 73 2.38 -12.40 -16.04
C LEU A 73 2.41 -12.01 -14.55
N GLN A 74 3.10 -12.79 -13.71
CA GLN A 74 3.34 -12.48 -12.30
C GLN A 74 4.83 -12.50 -11.98
N ILE A 75 5.23 -11.64 -11.03
CA ILE A 75 6.58 -11.58 -10.48
C ILE A 75 6.45 -11.84 -8.97
N ASP A 76 7.04 -12.93 -8.50
CA ASP A 76 7.13 -13.26 -7.08
C ASP A 76 8.57 -13.07 -6.61
N HIS A 77 8.73 -12.26 -5.57
CA HIS A 77 10.00 -11.98 -4.92
C HIS A 77 9.78 -11.69 -3.44
N GLN A 78 10.59 -12.33 -2.61
CA GLN A 78 10.65 -12.05 -1.18
C GLN A 78 11.91 -11.24 -0.86
N ALA A 79 11.71 -10.02 -0.35
CA ALA A 79 12.81 -9.19 0.11
C ALA A 79 13.50 -9.83 1.33
N PRO A 80 14.84 -9.72 1.43
CA PRO A 80 15.56 -10.21 2.61
C PRO A 80 15.36 -9.26 3.79
N ALA A 81 15.56 -9.77 5.01
CA ALA A 81 15.52 -8.95 6.22
C ALA A 81 16.74 -8.01 6.35
N GLU A 82 17.89 -8.41 5.81
CA GLU A 82 19.13 -7.62 5.76
C GLU A 82 20.01 -8.09 4.58
N VAL A 83 20.92 -7.23 4.10
CA VAL A 83 21.97 -7.55 3.13
C VAL A 83 23.35 -7.24 3.70
N SER A 84 24.39 -7.94 3.26
CA SER A 84 25.76 -7.72 3.72
C SER A 84 26.50 -6.72 2.82
N ALA A 85 27.23 -5.78 3.41
CA ALA A 85 28.08 -4.83 2.67
C ALA A 85 29.29 -5.49 2.00
N ASP A 86 29.64 -6.71 2.41
CA ASP A 86 30.88 -7.41 2.00
C ASP A 86 30.62 -8.61 1.09
N GLN A 87 29.38 -8.80 0.65
CA GLN A 87 29.00 -9.90 -0.23
C GLN A 87 28.06 -9.42 -1.33
N ASP A 88 28.18 -10.03 -2.50
CA ASP A 88 27.24 -9.83 -3.59
C ASP A 88 25.83 -10.23 -3.13
N PHE A 89 24.86 -9.36 -3.37
CA PHE A 89 23.46 -9.64 -3.08
C PHE A 89 22.76 -10.15 -4.34
N THR A 90 22.21 -11.37 -4.25
CA THR A 90 21.43 -11.97 -5.33
C THR A 90 19.94 -11.71 -5.13
N VAL A 91 19.34 -10.92 -6.02
CA VAL A 91 17.89 -10.77 -6.12
C VAL A 91 17.36 -11.92 -6.96
N SER A 92 16.63 -12.85 -6.33
CA SER A 92 15.97 -13.99 -6.99
C SER A 92 14.49 -13.72 -7.15
N ALA A 93 13.96 -13.85 -8.37
CA ALA A 93 12.53 -13.69 -8.67
C ALA A 93 11.99 -14.92 -9.41
N ALA A 94 10.77 -15.32 -9.07
CA ALA A 94 10.00 -16.28 -9.86
C ALA A 94 9.06 -15.50 -10.79
N ILE A 95 9.18 -15.72 -12.09
CA ILE A 95 8.43 -15.01 -13.12
C ILE A 95 7.58 -16.03 -13.88
N THR A 96 6.28 -15.99 -13.68
CA THR A 96 5.32 -16.89 -14.32
C THR A 96 4.55 -16.14 -15.40
N GLY A 97 4.34 -16.77 -16.55
CA GLY A 97 3.65 -16.17 -17.70
C GLY A 97 4.14 -16.79 -19.01
N THR A 98 3.55 -16.36 -20.13
CA THR A 98 3.92 -16.87 -21.45
C THR A 98 4.87 -15.89 -22.15
N ALA A 99 6.15 -16.28 -22.29
CA ALA A 99 7.13 -15.58 -23.14
C ALA A 99 7.89 -16.63 -23.96
N ALA A 100 7.90 -16.51 -25.28
CA ALA A 100 8.49 -17.52 -26.17
C ALA A 100 10.02 -17.58 -26.07
N ALA A 101 10.65 -16.47 -25.70
CA ALA A 101 12.11 -16.32 -25.56
C ALA A 101 12.58 -16.13 -24.10
N GLY A 102 11.68 -16.31 -23.12
CA GLY A 102 11.91 -15.92 -21.74
C GLY A 102 11.76 -14.41 -21.50
N TRP A 103 11.75 -14.00 -20.23
CA TRP A 103 11.60 -12.60 -19.84
C TRP A 103 12.93 -11.86 -19.87
N SER A 104 12.91 -10.62 -20.34
CA SER A 104 14.04 -9.70 -20.24
C SER A 104 13.73 -8.62 -19.20
N GLY A 105 14.72 -8.22 -18.41
CA GLY A 105 14.50 -7.26 -17.34
C GLY A 105 15.75 -6.87 -16.58
N VAL A 106 15.57 -5.97 -15.63
CA VAL A 106 16.62 -5.44 -14.76
C VAL A 106 16.11 -5.35 -13.32
N VAL A 107 17.04 -5.41 -12.38
CA VAL A 107 16.83 -4.84 -11.04
C VAL A 107 17.41 -3.45 -11.04
N LYS A 108 16.57 -2.46 -10.72
CA LYS A 108 16.97 -1.09 -10.44
C LYS A 108 17.22 -0.96 -8.94
N TYR A 109 18.32 -0.33 -8.54
CA TYR A 109 18.68 -0.20 -7.13
C TYR A 109 19.38 1.11 -6.82
N ALA A 110 19.28 1.54 -5.57
CA ALA A 110 19.96 2.69 -5.00
C ALA A 110 20.33 2.39 -3.54
N VAL A 111 21.51 2.83 -3.11
CA VAL A 111 21.92 2.78 -1.71
C VAL A 111 21.82 4.17 -1.09
N ASP A 112 21.20 4.29 0.08
CA ASP A 112 21.01 5.55 0.82
C ASP A 112 20.37 6.67 -0.02
N GLY A 113 19.48 6.30 -0.96
CA GLY A 113 18.81 7.29 -1.82
C GLY A 113 19.69 7.92 -2.90
N ASN A 114 20.92 7.43 -3.09
CA ASN A 114 21.84 7.88 -4.14
C ASN A 114 21.32 7.52 -5.55
N THR A 115 22.07 7.94 -6.58
CA THR A 115 21.72 7.70 -7.99
C THR A 115 21.41 6.22 -8.27
N GLU A 116 20.27 5.97 -8.92
CA GLU A 116 19.82 4.64 -9.29
C GLU A 116 20.76 3.99 -10.32
N ALA A 117 21.17 2.77 -10.04
CA ALA A 117 21.92 1.88 -10.94
C ALA A 117 21.05 0.68 -11.32
N SER A 118 21.47 -0.10 -12.32
CA SER A 118 20.74 -1.29 -12.76
C SER A 118 21.65 -2.47 -13.04
N VAL A 119 21.13 -3.67 -12.75
CA VAL A 119 21.78 -4.95 -13.03
C VAL A 119 20.79 -5.86 -13.78
N PRO A 120 21.24 -6.64 -14.77
CA PRO A 120 20.35 -7.45 -15.58
C PRO A 120 19.79 -8.64 -14.80
N LEU A 121 18.53 -9.00 -15.09
CA LEU A 121 17.99 -10.30 -14.72
C LEU A 121 18.49 -11.35 -15.70
N VAL A 122 18.99 -12.45 -15.17
CA VAL A 122 19.51 -13.60 -15.92
C VAL A 122 18.72 -14.84 -15.50
N GLN A 123 18.19 -15.57 -16.48
CA GLN A 123 17.48 -16.82 -16.22
C GLN A 123 18.44 -17.86 -15.63
N VAL A 124 18.00 -18.54 -14.58
CA VAL A 124 18.78 -19.60 -13.94
C VAL A 124 18.75 -20.86 -14.82
N GLU A 125 19.91 -21.38 -15.15
CA GLU A 125 20.03 -22.59 -15.98
C GLU A 125 19.24 -23.76 -15.34
N GLY A 126 18.40 -24.42 -16.15
CA GLY A 126 17.54 -25.52 -15.70
C GLY A 126 16.29 -25.11 -14.92
N LYS A 127 16.02 -23.81 -14.72
CA LYS A 127 14.80 -23.30 -14.06
C LYS A 127 14.11 -22.24 -14.93
N GLN A 128 13.04 -22.64 -15.64
CA GLN A 128 12.38 -21.76 -16.61
C GLN A 128 11.82 -20.47 -16.01
N ASP A 129 11.30 -20.54 -14.78
CA ASP A 129 10.62 -19.41 -14.16
C ASP A 129 11.52 -18.64 -13.18
N THR A 130 12.78 -19.03 -12.98
CA THR A 130 13.65 -18.41 -11.97
C THR A 130 14.69 -17.51 -12.61
N TYR A 131 14.77 -16.28 -12.13
CA TYR A 131 15.70 -15.26 -12.63
C TYR A 131 16.47 -14.64 -11.47
N ASN A 132 17.77 -14.40 -11.69
CA ASN A 132 18.66 -13.77 -10.73
C ASN A 132 19.25 -12.49 -11.29
N ALA A 133 19.37 -11.46 -10.44
CA ALA A 133 20.22 -10.32 -10.67
C ALA A 133 21.21 -10.18 -9.51
N ILE A 134 22.44 -9.77 -9.79
CA ILE A 134 23.51 -9.66 -8.80
C ILE A 134 23.84 -8.19 -8.60
N ILE A 135 23.59 -7.67 -7.40
CA ILE A 135 24.07 -6.36 -6.95
C ILE A 135 25.42 -6.58 -6.29
N PRO A 136 26.52 -6.02 -6.84
CA PRO A 136 27.85 -6.36 -6.38
C PRO A 136 28.16 -5.71 -5.02
N ALA A 137 29.02 -6.36 -4.22
CA ALA A 137 29.36 -5.91 -2.87
C ALA A 137 29.88 -4.47 -2.81
N GLU A 138 30.65 -4.02 -3.80
CA GLU A 138 31.15 -2.65 -3.88
C GLU A 138 30.05 -1.59 -4.01
N ALA A 139 28.87 -1.98 -4.50
CA ALA A 139 27.72 -1.09 -4.61
C ALA A 139 26.89 -1.03 -3.33
N LEU A 140 27.15 -1.91 -2.35
CA LEU A 140 26.43 -2.01 -1.08
C LEU A 140 27.18 -1.28 0.06
N LYS A 141 27.78 -0.13 -0.23
CA LYS A 141 28.41 0.72 0.77
C LYS A 141 27.42 1.80 1.21
N GLY A 142 26.83 1.60 2.38
CA GLY A 142 25.79 2.47 2.92
C GLY A 142 24.94 1.76 3.96
N THR A 143 23.78 2.32 4.26
CA THR A 143 22.90 1.87 5.34
C THR A 143 21.67 1.12 4.86
N ILE A 144 21.12 1.51 3.70
CA ILE A 144 19.89 0.91 3.18
C ILE A 144 19.97 0.73 1.66
N LEU A 145 19.61 -0.46 1.20
CA LEU A 145 19.42 -0.78 -0.20
C LEU A 145 17.94 -0.66 -0.55
N ASN A 146 17.60 0.17 -1.53
CA ASN A 146 16.29 0.21 -2.16
C ASN A 146 16.38 -0.38 -3.57
N TYR A 147 15.45 -1.25 -3.96
CA TYR A 147 15.48 -1.85 -5.30
C TYR A 147 14.09 -2.25 -5.82
N SER A 148 13.93 -2.37 -7.14
CA SER A 148 12.71 -2.88 -7.77
C SER A 148 13.05 -3.74 -8.99
N ILE A 149 12.17 -4.67 -9.33
CA ILE A 149 12.32 -5.54 -10.50
C ILE A 149 11.49 -4.97 -11.64
N THR A 150 12.12 -4.76 -12.80
CA THR A 150 11.48 -4.27 -14.02
C THR A 150 11.63 -5.29 -15.14
N LEU A 151 10.52 -5.67 -15.77
CA LEU A 151 10.47 -6.52 -16.96
C LEU A 151 10.04 -5.72 -18.19
N LEU A 152 10.52 -6.18 -19.34
CA LEU A 152 10.05 -5.80 -20.67
C LEU A 152 9.45 -7.06 -21.31
N ASP A 153 8.18 -6.98 -21.70
CA ASP A 153 7.56 -8.02 -22.52
C ASP A 153 8.03 -7.95 -23.99
N GLU A 154 7.60 -8.91 -24.81
CA GLU A 154 7.94 -8.98 -26.24
C GLU A 154 7.45 -7.75 -27.03
N GLN A 155 6.55 -6.94 -26.47
CA GLN A 155 6.05 -5.69 -27.04
C GLN A 155 6.67 -4.44 -26.38
N SER A 156 7.74 -4.59 -25.59
CA SER A 156 8.40 -3.52 -24.83
C SER A 156 7.50 -2.82 -23.79
N LYS A 157 6.42 -3.47 -23.36
CA LYS A 157 5.61 -2.98 -22.23
C LYS A 157 6.40 -3.21 -20.95
N VAL A 158 6.44 -2.16 -20.13
CA VAL A 158 7.13 -2.18 -18.84
C VAL A 158 6.19 -2.73 -17.77
N LEU A 159 6.67 -3.71 -17.01
CA LEU A 159 6.05 -4.19 -15.78
C LEU A 159 7.05 -4.07 -14.65
N GLN A 160 6.67 -3.40 -13.56
CA GLN A 160 7.55 -3.10 -12.45
C GLN A 160 6.90 -3.55 -11.15
N THR A 161 7.68 -4.15 -10.25
CA THR A 161 7.24 -4.44 -8.89
C THR A 161 7.12 -3.16 -8.06
N ILE A 162 6.58 -3.27 -6.85
CA ILE A 162 6.84 -2.29 -5.80
C ILE A 162 8.35 -2.16 -5.53
N SER A 163 8.76 -1.09 -4.86
CA SER A 163 10.11 -0.99 -4.32
C SER A 163 10.24 -1.85 -3.05
N TYR A 164 11.36 -2.55 -2.96
CA TYR A 164 11.80 -3.29 -1.78
C TYR A 164 12.92 -2.53 -1.09
N SER A 165 13.02 -2.69 0.23
CA SER A 165 14.09 -2.08 1.04
C SER A 165 14.70 -3.12 1.97
N ALA A 166 16.03 -3.15 2.04
CA ALA A 166 16.77 -4.01 2.95
C ALA A 166 17.91 -3.22 3.61
N PRO A 167 18.05 -3.26 4.95
CA PRO A 167 19.19 -2.65 5.63
C PRO A 167 20.49 -3.36 5.25
N ILE A 168 21.57 -2.59 5.14
CA ILE A 168 22.91 -3.07 4.82
C ILE A 168 23.73 -3.19 6.10
N LYS A 169 24.29 -4.37 6.34
CA LYS A 169 25.08 -4.71 7.53
C LYS A 169 26.57 -4.81 7.20
N GLY A 170 27.41 -4.29 8.10
CA GLY A 170 28.88 -4.33 7.94
C GLY A 170 29.47 -3.14 7.18
N SER A 171 28.66 -2.15 6.80
CA SER A 171 29.15 -0.90 6.21
C SER A 171 29.64 0.06 7.31
N GLU A 172 30.75 -0.26 7.97
CA GLU A 172 31.45 0.72 8.82
C GLU A 172 32.22 1.68 7.91
N THR A 173 31.70 2.90 7.76
CA THR A 173 32.52 4.03 7.32
C THR A 173 33.33 4.50 8.52
N GLU A 174 34.64 4.65 8.33
CA GLU A 174 35.52 5.20 9.37
C GLU A 174 35.01 6.54 9.91
N PRO A 175 35.24 6.84 11.20
CA PRO A 175 34.69 7.99 11.87
C PRO A 175 35.32 9.30 11.37
N GLY A 176 34.65 9.95 10.41
CA GLY A 176 34.79 11.36 10.11
C GLY A 176 33.90 12.19 11.03
N THR A 177 34.51 13.03 11.86
CA THR A 177 33.89 13.92 12.85
C THR A 177 32.76 14.78 12.25
N GLY A 178 31.51 14.49 12.62
CA GLY A 178 30.35 15.29 12.30
C GLY A 178 29.18 14.83 13.14
N GLN A 179 28.91 15.59 14.21
CA GLN A 179 27.85 15.32 15.15
C GLN A 179 26.49 15.53 14.50
N ASP A 180 25.78 14.45 14.20
CA ASP A 180 24.32 14.40 14.28
C ASP A 180 23.88 12.99 14.68
N THR A 181 23.46 12.87 15.93
CA THR A 181 22.84 11.69 16.50
C THR A 181 21.34 11.74 16.22
N VAL A 182 20.86 10.89 15.31
CA VAL A 182 19.50 10.32 15.34
C VAL A 182 19.62 8.89 14.81
N ALA A 183 19.82 7.95 15.74
CA ALA A 183 18.75 7.10 16.26
C ALA A 183 18.39 5.99 15.26
N ASN A 184 18.94 4.80 15.55
CA ASN A 184 18.50 3.47 15.13
C ASN A 184 17.33 3.46 14.14
N ILE A 185 17.65 3.46 12.84
CA ILE A 185 16.69 3.05 11.81
C ILE A 185 16.60 1.53 11.90
N SER A 186 15.69 1.08 12.74
CA SER A 186 15.26 -0.32 12.82
C SER A 186 14.84 -0.79 11.41
N ALA A 187 15.22 -2.02 11.08
CA ALA A 187 14.98 -2.70 9.82
C ALA A 187 13.50 -2.66 9.39
N GLY A 188 13.15 -1.75 8.48
CA GLY A 188 11.82 -1.63 7.88
C GLY A 188 11.63 -0.33 7.10
N LEU A 189 10.65 -0.28 6.20
CA LEU A 189 10.19 0.97 5.59
C LEU A 189 9.74 1.91 6.72
N PRO A 190 10.28 3.14 6.86
CA PRO A 190 9.95 4.01 8.00
C PRO A 190 8.51 4.52 7.97
N LEU A 191 7.94 4.63 6.77
CA LEU A 191 6.54 4.98 6.54
C LEU A 191 5.90 3.95 5.62
N LEU A 192 4.65 3.59 5.91
CA LEU A 192 3.82 2.73 5.08
C LEU A 192 2.59 3.51 4.61
N ILE A 193 2.15 3.32 3.37
CA ILE A 193 0.81 3.71 2.94
C ILE A 193 -0.10 2.52 3.20
N THR A 194 -1.00 2.65 4.16
CA THR A 194 -1.89 1.55 4.60
C THR A 194 -3.27 1.63 3.96
N GLU A 195 -3.71 2.83 3.56
CA GLU A 195 -4.98 3.03 2.87
C GLU A 195 -4.94 4.22 1.91
N MET A 196 -5.66 4.12 0.79
CA MET A 196 -5.94 5.22 -0.14
C MET A 196 -7.41 5.14 -0.52
N VAL A 197 -8.14 6.25 -0.35
CA VAL A 197 -9.60 6.28 -0.55
C VAL A 197 -9.99 7.34 -1.59
N PRO A 198 -9.98 7.00 -2.89
CA PRO A 198 -10.53 7.86 -3.94
C PRO A 198 -12.07 7.77 -4.01
N ASP A 199 -12.69 8.62 -4.83
CA ASP A 199 -14.13 8.57 -5.18
C ASP A 199 -15.07 8.60 -3.97
N THR A 200 -14.88 9.59 -3.10
CA THR A 200 -15.64 9.72 -1.85
C THR A 200 -16.98 10.42 -2.04
N ALA A 201 -17.71 10.71 -0.95
CA ALA A 201 -18.91 11.54 -1.08
C ALA A 201 -18.52 12.94 -1.59
N ASN A 202 -19.36 13.51 -2.45
CA ASN A 202 -19.06 14.79 -3.04
C ASN A 202 -19.36 15.95 -2.07
N VAL A 203 -18.66 17.07 -2.27
CA VAL A 203 -19.05 18.36 -1.68
C VAL A 203 -20.49 18.68 -2.10
N ALA A 204 -21.31 19.14 -1.15
CA ALA A 204 -22.73 19.38 -1.39
C ALA A 204 -22.96 20.32 -2.59
N GLY A 205 -23.66 19.83 -3.61
CA GLY A 205 -24.01 20.62 -4.80
C GLY A 205 -22.89 20.74 -5.85
N VAL A 206 -21.74 20.09 -5.65
CA VAL A 206 -20.60 20.10 -6.57
C VAL A 206 -20.23 18.67 -6.98
N SER A 207 -19.69 18.50 -8.18
CA SER A 207 -19.16 17.20 -8.64
C SER A 207 -17.66 17.07 -8.33
N ALA A 208 -17.30 17.21 -7.05
CA ALA A 208 -15.94 17.05 -6.56
C ALA A 208 -15.96 16.28 -5.25
N ASP A 209 -15.04 15.35 -5.07
CA ASP A 209 -14.95 14.52 -3.88
C ASP A 209 -14.55 15.37 -2.65
N ALA A 210 -15.26 15.19 -1.54
CA ALA A 210 -15.07 15.99 -0.33
C ALA A 210 -14.05 15.36 0.62
N TYR A 211 -13.99 14.03 0.69
CA TYR A 211 -13.40 13.32 1.84
C TYR A 211 -12.27 12.37 1.47
N GLU A 212 -11.67 12.51 0.29
CA GLU A 212 -10.54 11.66 -0.13
C GLU A 212 -9.40 11.68 0.90
N TYR A 213 -8.83 10.53 1.24
CA TYR A 213 -7.71 10.47 2.18
C TYR A 213 -6.68 9.39 1.85
N VAL A 214 -5.50 9.56 2.45
CA VAL A 214 -4.42 8.59 2.49
C VAL A 214 -4.08 8.32 3.96
N GLU A 215 -4.03 7.06 4.37
CA GLU A 215 -3.52 6.68 5.69
C GLU A 215 -2.04 6.31 5.60
N VAL A 216 -1.24 6.88 6.48
CA VAL A 216 0.20 6.59 6.60
C VAL A 216 0.50 6.09 7.99
N TYR A 217 1.20 4.96 8.08
CA TYR A 217 1.66 4.39 9.34
C TYR A 217 3.17 4.66 9.54
N ASN A 218 3.52 5.23 10.69
CA ASN A 218 4.92 5.34 11.11
C ASN A 218 5.38 4.02 11.73
N ASN A 219 6.24 3.31 11.01
CA ASN A 219 6.76 2.00 11.41
C ASN A 219 8.08 2.08 12.21
N THR A 220 8.49 3.28 12.59
CA THR A 220 9.71 3.51 13.37
C THR A 220 9.43 3.61 14.87
N ASP A 221 10.48 3.47 15.66
CA ASP A 221 10.46 3.67 17.11
C ASP A 221 10.50 5.15 17.53
N GLN A 222 10.45 6.10 16.59
CA GLN A 222 10.55 7.54 16.85
C GLN A 222 9.39 8.30 16.21
N ASN A 223 9.07 9.48 16.73
CA ASN A 223 8.09 10.35 16.08
C ASN A 223 8.67 10.86 14.75
N ILE A 224 7.86 10.84 13.70
CA ILE A 224 8.19 11.39 12.39
C ILE A 224 7.43 12.68 12.18
N ASN A 225 8.09 13.71 11.66
CA ASN A 225 7.42 14.90 11.18
C ASN A 225 7.23 14.79 9.67
N PHE A 226 5.98 14.69 9.20
CA PHE A 226 5.70 14.53 7.78
C PHE A 226 6.06 15.77 6.94
N LYS A 227 6.40 16.92 7.56
CA LYS A 227 6.87 18.11 6.82
C LYS A 227 8.17 17.84 6.06
N ASP A 228 8.96 16.88 6.53
CA ASP A 228 10.20 16.46 5.91
C ASP A 228 9.96 15.47 4.75
N TYR A 229 8.69 15.25 4.41
CA TYR A 229 8.22 14.36 3.36
C TYR A 229 7.19 15.04 2.46
N SER A 230 6.92 14.42 1.33
CA SER A 230 5.87 14.83 0.39
C SER A 230 5.20 13.62 -0.24
N PHE A 231 3.96 13.82 -0.70
CA PHE A 231 3.29 12.87 -1.56
C PHE A 231 3.61 13.19 -3.02
N PHE A 232 4.02 12.20 -3.80
CA PHE A 232 4.24 12.30 -5.23
C PHE A 232 3.22 11.43 -5.96
N TYR A 233 2.19 12.08 -6.48
CA TYR A 233 1.06 11.43 -7.10
C TYR A 233 1.27 11.23 -8.59
N ASN A 234 1.07 9.99 -9.03
CA ASN A 234 1.11 9.53 -10.41
C ASN A 234 2.33 10.00 -11.21
N ASN A 235 3.49 10.00 -10.55
CA ASN A 235 4.77 10.43 -11.11
C ASN A 235 4.77 11.85 -11.71
N LYS A 236 3.89 12.72 -11.22
CA LYS A 236 3.66 14.03 -11.83
C LYS A 236 3.47 15.14 -10.81
N ASP A 237 2.56 14.93 -9.86
CA ASP A 237 2.07 15.99 -9.00
C ASP A 237 2.68 15.83 -7.60
N ASN A 238 3.41 16.85 -7.13
CA ASN A 238 3.87 16.90 -5.74
C ASN A 238 2.77 17.53 -4.89
N TRP A 239 2.29 16.78 -3.91
CA TRP A 239 1.31 17.21 -2.92
C TRP A 239 2.00 17.47 -1.60
N THR A 240 1.73 18.66 -1.07
CA THR A 240 2.38 19.21 0.11
C THR A 240 1.36 19.53 1.18
N PRO A 241 1.79 19.71 2.43
CA PRO A 241 0.92 20.19 3.51
C PRO A 241 0.22 21.51 3.17
N VAL A 242 -1.02 21.68 3.64
CA VAL A 242 -1.76 22.94 3.49
C VAL A 242 -1.27 24.00 4.48
N SER A 243 -0.94 23.59 5.72
CA SER A 243 -0.29 24.44 6.71
C SER A 243 1.22 24.19 6.70
N GLY A 244 2.00 25.20 7.09
CA GLY A 244 3.43 25.03 7.36
C GLY A 244 3.73 24.49 8.77
N GLU A 245 2.71 23.96 9.44
CA GLU A 245 2.82 23.44 10.79
C GLU A 245 3.43 22.02 10.78
N ASP A 246 3.96 21.62 11.93
CA ASP A 246 4.48 20.27 12.11
C ASP A 246 3.34 19.24 12.03
N MET A 247 3.53 18.17 11.25
CA MET A 247 2.60 17.04 11.18
C MET A 247 3.27 15.84 11.82
N ILE A 248 3.17 15.77 13.14
CA ILE A 248 3.85 14.72 13.92
C ILE A 248 3.03 13.44 13.87
N ILE A 249 3.61 12.39 13.28
CA ILE A 249 3.11 11.02 13.36
C ILE A 249 3.88 10.31 14.48
N PRO A 250 3.23 9.97 15.61
CA PRO A 250 3.90 9.27 16.70
C PRO A 250 4.50 7.93 16.23
N ALA A 251 5.52 7.44 16.94
CA ALA A 251 6.05 6.10 16.73
C ALA A 251 4.93 5.04 16.73
N HIS A 252 5.01 4.06 15.82
CA HIS A 252 4.07 2.94 15.71
C HIS A 252 2.59 3.36 15.64
N SER A 253 2.29 4.49 15.01
CA SER A 253 0.94 5.06 14.93
C SER A 253 0.58 5.48 13.51
N PRO A 254 -0.71 5.37 13.12
CA PRO A 254 -1.20 5.91 11.87
C PRO A 254 -1.52 7.41 11.98
N ALA A 255 -1.48 8.09 10.84
CA ALA A 255 -2.04 9.41 10.62
C ALA A 255 -2.81 9.45 9.30
N VAL A 256 -3.91 10.19 9.29
CA VAL A 256 -4.76 10.36 8.12
C VAL A 256 -4.45 11.70 7.45
N PHE A 257 -4.20 11.64 6.15
CA PHE A 257 -3.95 12.79 5.31
C PHE A 257 -5.15 13.03 4.41
N TRP A 258 -5.98 14.01 4.77
CA TRP A 258 -7.12 14.45 4.00
C TRP A 258 -6.66 15.24 2.78
N ILE A 259 -7.03 14.76 1.59
CA ILE A 259 -6.66 15.35 0.31
C ILE A 259 -7.59 16.52 -0.02
N MET A 260 -7.02 17.71 0.01
CA MET A 260 -7.70 18.96 -0.29
C MET A 260 -7.65 19.27 -1.79
N ASN A 261 -8.78 19.73 -2.31
CA ASN A 261 -8.94 20.27 -3.65
C ASN A 261 -9.55 21.68 -3.59
N GLU A 262 -9.87 22.27 -4.74
CA GLU A 262 -10.43 23.63 -4.78
C GLU A 262 -11.82 23.77 -4.17
N ASN A 263 -12.60 22.68 -4.11
CA ASN A 263 -14.02 22.69 -3.74
C ASN A 263 -14.27 22.29 -2.28
N ASN A 264 -13.40 21.47 -1.67
CA ASN A 264 -13.59 20.96 -0.30
C ASN A 264 -12.88 21.80 0.78
N LYS A 265 -12.31 22.97 0.43
CA LYS A 265 -11.61 23.85 1.40
C LYS A 265 -12.49 24.30 2.57
N GLY A 266 -13.81 24.35 2.36
CA GLY A 266 -14.79 24.71 3.39
C GLY A 266 -15.28 23.54 4.24
N GLU A 267 -14.89 22.30 3.93
CA GLU A 267 -15.27 21.12 4.73
C GLU A 267 -14.54 21.13 6.08
N THR A 268 -15.24 20.68 7.12
CA THR A 268 -14.76 20.68 8.50
C THR A 268 -14.32 19.30 8.95
N GLU A 269 -13.47 19.25 9.99
CA GLU A 269 -13.11 18.00 10.66
C GLU A 269 -14.35 17.20 11.11
N GLU A 270 -15.38 17.88 11.62
CA GLU A 270 -16.61 17.22 12.06
C GLU A 270 -17.34 16.54 10.90
N ALA A 271 -17.39 17.18 9.73
CA ALA A 271 -17.99 16.60 8.53
C ALA A 271 -17.20 15.38 8.02
N PHE A 272 -15.86 15.45 8.06
CA PHE A 272 -14.99 14.31 7.74
C PHE A 272 -15.25 13.14 8.69
N ASN A 273 -15.27 13.42 10.00
CA ASN A 273 -15.51 12.42 11.03
C ASN A 273 -16.92 11.82 10.94
N GLU A 274 -17.94 12.61 10.63
CA GLU A 274 -19.31 12.13 10.40
C GLU A 274 -19.37 11.20 9.18
N ASN A 275 -18.67 11.55 8.08
CA ASN A 275 -18.63 10.73 6.87
C ASN A 275 -18.01 9.34 7.12
N TYR A 276 -16.97 9.26 7.95
CA TYR A 276 -16.26 8.01 8.24
C TYR A 276 -16.64 7.32 9.55
N GLY A 277 -17.43 7.97 10.41
CA GLY A 277 -17.74 7.47 11.75
C GLY A 277 -16.52 7.47 12.68
N THR A 278 -15.63 8.44 12.54
CA THR A 278 -14.35 8.55 13.26
C THR A 278 -14.37 9.67 14.29
N SER A 279 -13.26 9.85 15.01
CA SER A 279 -13.05 10.96 15.95
C SER A 279 -11.59 11.42 15.87
N LEU A 280 -11.13 11.68 14.64
CA LEU A 280 -9.79 12.20 14.38
C LEU A 280 -9.75 13.70 14.68
N VAL A 281 -8.57 14.20 15.04
CA VAL A 281 -8.32 15.58 15.42
C VAL A 281 -7.23 16.18 14.53
N GLU A 282 -7.55 17.30 13.91
CA GLU A 282 -6.65 18.09 13.07
C GLU A 282 -5.42 18.52 13.87
N GLY A 283 -4.26 18.38 13.23
CA GLY A 283 -2.98 18.69 13.87
C GLY A 283 -2.46 17.59 14.82
N GLN A 284 -3.21 16.49 15.00
CA GLN A 284 -2.77 15.34 15.80
C GLN A 284 -2.69 14.05 14.97
N ASN A 285 -3.82 13.63 14.41
CA ASN A 285 -3.91 12.39 13.61
C ASN A 285 -4.75 12.58 12.33
N LEU A 286 -5.22 13.80 12.08
CA LEU A 286 -5.77 14.25 10.81
C LEU A 286 -4.96 15.45 10.31
N PHE A 287 -4.51 15.40 9.06
CA PHE A 287 -3.73 16.48 8.45
C PHE A 287 -4.27 16.78 7.06
N ARG A 288 -4.22 18.04 6.64
CA ARG A 288 -4.65 18.46 5.30
C ARG A 288 -3.47 18.54 4.34
N ILE A 289 -3.60 17.86 3.20
CA ILE A 289 -2.64 17.88 2.10
C ILE A 289 -3.26 18.57 0.89
N ASN A 290 -2.51 19.46 0.25
CA ASN A 290 -2.94 20.05 -1.02
C ASN A 290 -2.77 19.04 -2.15
N GLY A 291 -3.86 18.38 -2.53
CA GLY A 291 -3.93 17.39 -3.61
C GLY A 291 -4.20 17.98 -4.99
N GLY A 292 -4.34 19.30 -5.10
CA GLY A 292 -4.73 19.97 -6.35
C GLY A 292 -6.12 19.54 -6.82
N GLY A 293 -6.18 18.57 -7.73
CA GLY A 293 -7.42 18.02 -8.28
C GLY A 293 -8.01 16.84 -7.51
N GLY A 294 -7.29 16.28 -6.53
CA GLY A 294 -7.68 15.05 -5.83
C GLY A 294 -7.15 13.78 -6.50
N MET A 295 -7.56 12.63 -5.96
CA MET A 295 -7.27 11.32 -6.52
C MET A 295 -8.20 11.03 -7.72
N ALA A 296 -7.77 10.16 -8.63
CA ALA A 296 -8.55 9.81 -9.82
C ALA A 296 -9.45 8.60 -9.51
N ASN A 297 -10.72 8.64 -9.92
CA ASN A 297 -11.73 7.68 -9.45
C ASN A 297 -11.79 6.37 -10.27
N GLY A 298 -11.23 6.33 -11.48
CA GLY A 298 -11.54 5.27 -12.45
C GLY A 298 -10.37 4.62 -13.17
N SER A 299 -9.14 5.04 -12.90
CA SER A 299 -7.95 4.47 -13.56
C SER A 299 -6.82 4.33 -12.56
N ALA A 300 -6.01 3.28 -12.72
CA ALA A 300 -4.91 3.00 -11.81
C ALA A 300 -3.96 4.19 -11.66
N ARG A 301 -3.58 4.47 -10.42
CA ARG A 301 -2.66 5.56 -10.07
C ARG A 301 -1.69 5.07 -9.01
N THR A 302 -0.51 5.67 -9.01
CA THR A 302 0.48 5.49 -7.96
C THR A 302 0.50 6.69 -7.03
N LEU A 303 0.81 6.44 -5.77
CA LEU A 303 1.17 7.47 -4.80
C LEU A 303 2.46 7.03 -4.12
N SER A 304 3.47 7.91 -4.15
CA SER A 304 4.73 7.69 -3.45
C SER A 304 4.89 8.67 -2.30
N ILE A 305 5.47 8.24 -1.18
CA ILE A 305 6.02 9.16 -0.18
C ILE A 305 7.48 9.39 -0.54
N LYS A 306 7.90 10.65 -0.63
CA LYS A 306 9.29 11.05 -0.81
C LYS A 306 9.80 11.78 0.42
N ASP A 307 11.06 11.60 0.76
CA ASP A 307 11.74 12.46 1.74
C ASP A 307 12.12 13.82 1.14
N SER A 308 12.70 14.68 1.98
CA SER A 308 13.18 16.01 1.62
C SER A 308 14.30 16.02 0.57
N MET A 309 15.01 14.90 0.38
CA MET A 309 16.03 14.72 -0.65
C MET A 309 15.42 14.21 -1.98
N GLY A 310 14.13 13.88 -1.98
CA GLY A 310 13.39 13.38 -3.13
C GLY A 310 13.46 11.86 -3.31
N SER A 311 14.07 11.14 -2.37
CA SER A 311 14.13 9.67 -2.38
C SER A 311 12.76 9.09 -2.06
N ILE A 312 12.34 8.09 -2.83
CA ILE A 312 11.06 7.40 -2.61
C ILE A 312 11.22 6.46 -1.41
N ILE A 313 10.38 6.68 -0.40
CA ILE A 313 10.28 5.84 0.79
C ILE A 313 9.37 4.64 0.52
N VAL A 314 8.14 4.89 0.06
CA VAL A 314 7.16 3.85 -0.23
C VAL A 314 6.31 4.29 -1.42
N THR A 315 5.84 3.33 -2.21
CA THR A 315 4.86 3.55 -3.28
C THR A 315 3.73 2.56 -3.15
N ALA A 316 2.49 3.04 -3.29
CA ALA A 316 1.30 2.22 -3.38
C ALA A 316 0.52 2.56 -4.65
N SER A 317 -0.31 1.62 -5.10
CA SER A 317 -1.22 1.81 -6.24
C SER A 317 -2.63 1.41 -5.84
N TYR A 318 -3.63 2.04 -6.45
CA TYR A 318 -5.04 1.68 -6.34
C TYR A 318 -5.70 1.61 -7.73
#